data_AF-A0A9D9VAZ0-F1
#
_entry.id   AF-A0A9D9VAZ0-F1
#
_cell.length_a   1.000
_cell.length_b   1.000
_cell.length_c   1.000
_cell.angle_alpha   90.00
_cell.angle_beta   90.00
_cell.angle_gamma   90.00
#
_symmetry.space_group_name_H-M   'P 1'
#
loop_
_entity.id
_entity.type
_entity.pdbx_description
1 polymer ?
#
loop_
_entity_poly.entity_id
_entity_poly.type
_entity_poly.pdbx_seq_one_letter_code
_entity_poly.pdbx_strand_id
1 'polypeptide(L)'
;MTSRQSTPEKPKYFDLDIHGIGYLNRVREVTPENGFPFLSVTIAALRGPADNVQHTHFECVVVGEEAKDLVRQLLPAVEADFKVLVGFHLSDLQAETFIFKNGDRAGTTGISLKSRLLRFQWIKVEGQPFPAPTAETHNAVA
;
A
#
# COMPACT_ATOMS: atom_id res chain seq x y z
N MET A 1 -50.97 8.44 -6.75
CA MET A 1 -49.80 8.69 -7.62
C MET A 1 -48.56 8.45 -6.78
N THR A 2 -47.93 7.29 -6.93
CA THR A 2 -46.74 6.93 -6.15
C THR A 2 -45.51 7.33 -6.94
N SER A 3 -44.74 8.30 -6.45
CA SER A 3 -43.50 8.76 -7.09
C SER A 3 -42.42 7.69 -6.97
N ARG A 4 -41.87 7.24 -8.10
CA ARG A 4 -40.62 6.44 -8.12
C ARG A 4 -39.47 7.36 -7.69
N GLN A 5 -38.84 7.06 -6.57
CA GLN A 5 -37.53 7.61 -6.24
C GLN A 5 -36.48 6.97 -7.14
N SER A 6 -35.85 7.77 -8.01
CA SER A 6 -34.66 7.37 -8.75
C SER A 6 -33.46 7.40 -7.81
N THR A 7 -32.87 6.24 -7.50
CA THR A 7 -31.59 6.18 -6.83
C THR A 7 -30.52 6.81 -7.74
N PRO A 8 -29.69 7.75 -7.27
CA PRO A 8 -28.63 8.31 -8.11
C PRO A 8 -27.69 7.19 -8.53
N GLU A 9 -27.50 7.04 -9.84
CA GLU A 9 -26.59 6.06 -10.41
C GLU A 9 -25.16 6.45 -10.01
N LYS A 10 -24.43 5.54 -9.36
CA LYS A 10 -23.03 5.79 -9.02
C LYS A 10 -22.23 5.97 -10.32
N PRO A 11 -21.32 6.95 -10.39
CA PRO A 11 -20.47 7.11 -11.56
C PRO A 11 -19.66 5.83 -11.82
N LYS A 12 -19.55 5.46 -13.11
CA LYS A 12 -18.83 4.27 -13.57
C LYS A 12 -17.39 4.67 -13.89
N TYR A 13 -16.45 3.88 -13.38
CA TYR A 13 -15.02 4.05 -13.63
C TYR A 13 -14.43 2.73 -14.15
N PHE A 14 -13.29 2.82 -14.82
CA PHE A 14 -12.47 1.65 -15.11
C PHE A 14 -11.40 1.53 -14.03
N ASP A 15 -11.22 0.33 -13.52
CA ASP A 15 -10.20 0.05 -12.52
C ASP A 15 -8.89 -0.38 -13.20
N LEU A 16 -7.77 0.19 -12.73
CA LEU A 16 -6.43 -0.28 -13.02
C LEU A 16 -5.85 -0.80 -11.71
N ASP A 17 -5.75 -2.12 -11.59
CA ASP A 17 -5.35 -2.79 -10.36
C ASP A 17 -4.05 -3.57 -10.50
N ILE A 18 -3.30 -3.64 -9.40
CA ILE A 18 -2.09 -4.44 -9.27
C ILE A 18 -2.17 -5.23 -7.97
N HIS A 19 -2.09 -6.55 -8.10
CA HIS A 19 -2.00 -7.47 -6.97
C HIS A 19 -0.60 -8.09 -6.93
N GLY A 20 -0.04 -8.23 -5.74
CA GLY A 20 1.28 -8.81 -5.60
C GLY A 20 1.69 -9.04 -4.16
N ILE A 21 2.93 -9.48 -4.01
CA ILE A 21 3.59 -9.69 -2.73
C ILE A 21 4.82 -8.78 -2.69
N GLY A 22 5.06 -8.13 -1.57
CA GLY A 22 6.16 -7.17 -1.43
C GLY A 22 6.48 -6.87 0.01
N TYR A 23 7.58 -6.14 0.22
CA TYR A 23 7.90 -5.59 1.53
C TYR A 23 7.34 -4.18 1.68
N LEU A 24 6.69 -3.91 2.81
CA LEU A 24 6.24 -2.58 3.21
C LEU A 24 7.40 -1.82 3.84
N ASN A 25 7.79 -0.71 3.20
CA ASN A 25 8.92 0.11 3.59
C ASN A 25 8.52 1.59 3.67
N ARG A 26 9.38 2.42 4.28
CA ARG A 26 9.34 3.90 4.21
C ARG A 26 7.95 4.50 4.52
N VAL A 27 7.33 4.05 5.60
CA VAL A 27 6.07 4.62 6.11
C VAL A 27 6.32 6.05 6.58
N ARG A 28 5.53 7.02 6.10
CA ARG A 28 5.65 8.42 6.50
C ARG A 28 4.34 9.17 6.32
N GLU A 29 4.08 10.13 7.20
CA GLU A 29 3.06 11.14 6.99
C GLU A 29 3.66 12.30 6.20
N VAL A 30 3.02 12.68 5.10
CA VAL A 30 3.47 13.74 4.19
C VAL A 30 2.52 14.91 4.32
N THR A 31 3.04 16.06 4.73
CA THR A 31 2.31 17.33 4.79
C THR A 31 2.81 18.24 3.68
N PRO A 32 2.12 18.31 2.52
CA PRO A 32 2.53 19.18 1.43
C PRO A 32 2.27 20.66 1.77
N GLU A 33 3.04 21.57 1.16
CA GLU A 33 2.81 23.02 1.28
C GLU A 33 1.40 23.42 0.83
N ASN A 34 0.89 22.76 -0.21
CA ASN A 34 -0.47 22.91 -0.73
C ASN A 34 -1.14 21.54 -0.79
N GLY A 35 -2.25 21.38 -0.07
CA GLY A 35 -3.03 20.14 -0.05
C GLY A 35 -3.24 19.60 1.36
N PHE A 36 -3.80 18.39 1.45
CA PHE A 36 -4.05 17.71 2.72
C PHE A 36 -2.91 16.76 3.07
N PRO A 37 -2.58 16.62 4.36
CA PRO A 37 -1.68 15.57 4.81
C PRO A 37 -2.15 14.18 4.36
N PHE A 38 -1.22 13.34 3.97
CA PHE A 38 -1.51 11.97 3.56
C PHE A 38 -0.44 10.98 4.03
N LEU A 39 -0.87 9.74 4.23
CA LEU A 39 0.03 8.64 4.56
C LEU A 39 0.65 8.08 3.29
N SER A 40 1.97 7.95 3.28
CA SER A 40 2.74 7.41 2.15
C SER A 40 3.60 6.23 2.59
N VAL A 41 3.69 5.23 1.71
CA VAL A 41 4.52 4.04 1.92
C VAL A 41 5.27 3.71 0.64
N THR A 42 6.32 2.90 0.74
CA THR A 42 6.96 2.25 -0.42
C THR A 42 6.70 0.75 -0.37
N ILE A 43 6.21 0.18 -1.45
CA ILE A 43 6.11 -1.27 -1.61
C ILE A 43 7.27 -1.74 -2.50
N ALA A 44 8.16 -2.55 -1.94
CA ALA A 44 9.19 -3.25 -2.72
C ALA A 44 8.60 -4.59 -3.20
N ALA A 45 7.86 -4.55 -4.30
CA ALA A 45 7.16 -5.68 -4.88
C ALA A 45 8.15 -6.71 -5.43
N LEU A 46 7.96 -7.97 -5.06
CA LEU A 46 8.79 -9.10 -5.48
C LEU A 46 8.46 -9.49 -6.92
N ARG A 47 9.50 -9.76 -7.71
CA ARG A 47 9.39 -10.30 -9.07
C ARG A 47 10.60 -11.17 -9.40
N GLY A 48 10.49 -11.94 -10.47
CA GLY A 48 11.54 -12.84 -10.92
C GLY A 48 11.56 -14.19 -10.17
N PRO A 49 12.60 -15.00 -10.39
CA PRO A 49 12.75 -16.32 -9.77
C PRO A 49 12.89 -16.25 -8.24
N ALA A 50 12.41 -17.28 -7.53
CA ALA A 50 12.47 -17.32 -6.06
C ALA A 50 13.90 -17.40 -5.50
N ASP A 51 14.84 -17.94 -6.27
CA ASP A 51 16.27 -18.02 -5.98
C ASP A 51 17.06 -16.78 -6.45
N ASN A 52 16.41 -15.86 -7.17
CA ASN A 52 16.99 -14.60 -7.65
C ASN A 52 15.95 -13.48 -7.66
N VAL A 53 15.49 -13.13 -6.45
CA VAL A 53 14.42 -12.16 -6.25
C VAL A 53 14.87 -10.77 -6.70
N GLN A 54 14.01 -10.13 -7.50
CA GLN A 54 14.14 -8.76 -7.96
C GLN A 54 13.01 -7.91 -7.34
N HIS A 55 13.22 -6.60 -7.27
CA HIS A 55 12.24 -5.67 -6.69
C HIS A 55 11.82 -4.59 -7.68
N THR A 56 10.50 -4.41 -7.81
CA THR A 56 9.89 -3.19 -8.39
C THR A 56 9.40 -2.32 -7.23
N HIS A 57 9.81 -1.06 -7.19
CA HIS A 57 9.43 -0.15 -6.10
C HIS A 57 8.25 0.72 -6.53
N PHE A 58 7.18 0.69 -5.71
CA PHE A 58 6.02 1.57 -5.86
C PHE A 58 5.96 2.56 -4.69
N GLU A 59 5.91 3.84 -5.00
CA GLU A 59 5.57 4.88 -4.05
C GLU A 59 4.04 5.01 -3.96
N CYS A 60 3.48 4.68 -2.81
CA CYS A 60 2.04 4.58 -2.66
C CYS A 60 1.51 5.67 -1.72
N VAL A 61 0.40 6.29 -2.10
CA VAL A 61 -0.48 6.97 -1.15
C VAL A 61 -1.43 5.94 -0.57
N VAL A 62 -1.58 5.90 0.75
CA VAL A 62 -2.51 4.97 1.41
C VAL A 62 -3.90 5.57 1.42
N VAL A 63 -4.80 5.02 0.60
CA VAL A 63 -6.15 5.57 0.41
C VAL A 63 -7.24 4.72 1.06
N GLY A 64 -7.03 3.41 1.21
CA GLY A 64 -7.97 2.55 1.93
C GLY A 64 -7.94 2.80 3.43
N GLU A 65 -9.11 2.96 4.05
CA GLU A 65 -9.21 3.26 5.49
C GLU A 65 -8.60 2.17 6.37
N GLU A 66 -8.95 0.91 6.14
CA GLU A 66 -8.34 -0.22 6.86
C GLU A 66 -6.83 -0.29 6.66
N ALA A 67 -6.36 0.00 5.44
CA ALA A 67 -4.93 0.03 5.13
C ALA A 67 -4.22 1.16 5.92
N LYS A 68 -4.84 2.34 6.07
CA LYS A 68 -4.26 3.43 6.86
C LYS A 68 -4.04 3.02 8.31
N ASP A 69 -5.03 2.36 8.92
CA ASP A 69 -4.94 1.92 10.31
C ASP A 69 -3.88 0.85 10.51
N LEU A 70 -3.79 -0.12 9.60
CA LEU A 70 -2.76 -1.15 9.63
C LEU A 70 -1.36 -0.56 9.40
N VAL A 71 -1.19 0.37 8.45
CA VAL A 71 0.10 1.02 8.21
C VAL A 71 0.58 1.78 9.45
N ARG A 72 -0.31 2.48 10.16
CA ARG A 72 0.06 3.18 11.42
C ARG A 72 0.52 2.20 12.50
N GLN A 73 -0.15 1.06 12.64
CA GLN A 73 0.26 0.02 13.58
C GLN A 73 1.59 -0.64 13.21
N LEU A 74 1.91 -0.71 11.92
CA LEU A 74 3.15 -1.28 11.41
C LEU A 74 4.34 -0.30 11.44
N LEU A 75 4.11 1.00 11.67
CA LEU A 75 5.17 2.01 11.70
C LEU A 75 6.33 1.62 12.64
N PRO A 76 6.11 1.19 13.90
CA PRO A 76 7.21 0.79 14.78
C PRO A 76 8.02 -0.40 14.24
N ALA A 77 7.36 -1.36 13.58
CA ALA A 77 8.04 -2.51 12.99
C ALA A 77 8.92 -2.08 11.80
N VAL A 78 8.43 -1.17 10.97
CA VAL A 78 9.19 -0.61 9.84
C VAL A 78 10.36 0.25 10.35
N GLU A 79 10.17 1.05 11.40
CA GLU A 79 11.23 1.86 12.02
C GLU A 79 12.30 1.00 12.71
N ALA A 80 11.91 -0.17 13.22
CA ALA A 80 12.82 -1.17 13.78
C ALA A 80 13.51 -2.05 12.71
N ASP A 81 13.34 -1.73 11.43
CA ASP A 81 13.88 -2.48 10.27
C ASP A 81 13.42 -3.96 10.22
N PHE A 82 12.24 -4.25 10.77
CA PHE A 82 11.64 -5.58 10.67
C PHE A 82 11.11 -5.83 9.25
N LYS A 83 11.20 -7.09 8.81
CA LYS A 83 10.64 -7.57 7.55
C LYS A 83 9.13 -7.62 7.63
N VAL A 84 8.48 -6.57 7.11
CA VAL A 84 7.03 -6.50 6.94
C VAL A 84 6.66 -6.96 5.53
N LEU A 85 6.34 -8.24 5.38
CA LEU A 85 5.91 -8.85 4.11
C LEU A 85 4.39 -8.73 3.97
N VAL A 86 3.91 -8.26 2.83
CA VAL A 86 2.49 -8.01 2.59
C VAL A 86 2.03 -8.61 1.27
N GLY A 87 0.82 -9.16 1.27
CA GLY A 87 0.01 -9.27 0.06
C GLY A 87 -0.72 -7.94 -0.14
N PHE A 88 -0.56 -7.29 -1.27
CA PHE A 88 -1.08 -5.94 -1.50
C PHE A 88 -2.08 -5.87 -2.65
N HIS A 89 -2.91 -4.82 -2.63
CA HIS A 89 -3.75 -4.40 -3.75
C HIS A 89 -3.53 -2.90 -3.96
N LEU A 90 -2.91 -2.57 -5.09
CA LEU A 90 -2.69 -1.20 -5.52
C LEU A 90 -3.62 -0.83 -6.67
N SER A 91 -3.87 0.46 -6.86
CA SER A 91 -4.59 0.97 -8.03
C SER A 91 -3.97 2.23 -8.61
N ASP A 92 -4.43 2.62 -9.81
CA ASP A 92 -4.07 3.89 -10.46
C ASP A 92 -2.54 4.05 -10.58
N LEU A 93 -1.87 3.06 -11.18
CA LEU A 93 -0.43 3.13 -11.43
C LEU A 93 -0.11 4.24 -12.43
N GLN A 94 0.80 5.12 -12.04
CA GLN A 94 1.30 6.21 -12.85
C GLN A 94 2.83 6.21 -12.82
N ALA A 95 3.45 6.47 -13.96
CA ALA A 95 4.89 6.72 -14.05
C ALA A 95 5.11 8.23 -14.07
N GLU A 96 5.86 8.74 -13.10
CA GLU A 96 6.20 10.16 -13.02
C GLU A 96 7.71 10.35 -13.09
N THR A 97 8.16 11.29 -13.92
CA THR A 97 9.57 11.67 -13.93
C THR A 97 9.87 12.67 -12.82
N PHE A 98 11.05 12.57 -12.23
CA PHE A 98 11.56 13.57 -11.28
C PHE A 98 13.04 13.84 -11.55
N ILE A 99 13.55 14.97 -11.08
CA ILE A 99 14.97 15.28 -11.13
C ILE A 99 15.60 14.98 -9.78
N PHE A 100 16.67 14.19 -9.77
CA PHE A 100 17.46 13.98 -8.57
C PHE A 100 18.08 15.32 -8.15
N LYS A 101 17.76 15.78 -6.94
CA LYS A 101 18.30 17.05 -6.41
C LYS A 101 19.71 16.90 -5.85
N ASN A 102 20.02 15.73 -5.27
CA ASN A 102 21.24 15.47 -4.49
C ASN A 102 21.85 14.10 -4.87
N GLY A 103 23.10 13.88 -4.45
CA GLY A 103 23.85 12.64 -4.65
C GLY A 103 24.47 12.51 -6.04
N ASP A 104 25.10 11.36 -6.32
CA ASP A 104 25.88 11.12 -7.55
C ASP A 104 25.06 11.26 -8.84
N ARG A 105 23.73 11.14 -8.73
CA ARG A 105 22.78 11.26 -9.83
C ARG A 105 22.13 12.64 -9.95
N ALA A 106 22.58 13.63 -9.16
CA ALA A 106 22.00 14.97 -9.17
C ALA A 106 21.92 15.55 -10.59
N GLY A 107 20.80 16.19 -10.93
CA GLY A 107 20.52 16.75 -12.25
C GLY A 107 20.02 15.74 -13.29
N THR A 108 20.06 14.44 -13.01
CA THR A 108 19.52 13.42 -13.93
C THR A 108 18.03 13.15 -13.70
N THR A 109 17.34 12.68 -14.75
CA THR A 109 15.94 12.25 -14.67
C THR A 109 15.83 10.84 -14.08
N GLY A 110 15.05 10.72 -13.01
CA GLY A 110 14.53 9.47 -12.47
C GLY A 110 13.09 9.24 -12.88
N ILE A 111 12.61 8.00 -12.70
CA ILE A 111 11.21 7.62 -12.85
C ILE A 111 10.74 7.05 -11.52
N SER A 112 9.63 7.58 -11.00
CA SER A 112 8.90 7.03 -9.85
C SER A 112 7.65 6.34 -10.36
N LEU A 113 7.38 5.15 -9.84
CA LEU A 113 6.12 4.46 -10.04
C LEU A 113 5.22 4.81 -8.85
N LYS A 114 4.23 5.66 -9.10
CA LYS A 114 3.27 6.09 -8.09
C LYS A 114 1.98 5.31 -8.22
N SER A 115 1.37 4.99 -7.09
CA SER A 115 0.13 4.23 -7.05
C SER A 115 -0.65 4.51 -5.76
N ARG A 116 -1.82 3.90 -5.61
CA ARG A 116 -2.66 4.02 -4.42
C ARG A 116 -2.75 2.67 -3.74
N LEU A 117 -2.40 2.60 -2.46
CA LEU A 117 -2.61 1.39 -1.66
C LEU A 117 -4.07 1.35 -1.20
N LEU A 118 -4.82 0.38 -1.73
CA LEU A 118 -6.23 0.18 -1.41
C LEU A 118 -6.42 -0.71 -0.19
N ARG A 119 -5.69 -1.82 -0.11
CA ARG A 119 -5.80 -2.78 1.00
C ARG A 119 -4.60 -3.70 1.07
N PHE A 120 -4.38 -4.26 2.25
CA PHE A 120 -3.57 -5.47 2.42
C PHE A 120 -4.48 -6.70 2.34
N GLN A 121 -4.02 -7.73 1.65
CA GLN A 121 -4.70 -9.03 1.60
C GLN A 121 -4.31 -9.89 2.81
N TRP A 122 -3.06 -9.75 3.27
CA TRP A 122 -2.49 -10.35 4.47
C TRP A 122 -1.18 -9.62 4.79
N ILE A 123 -0.73 -9.71 6.04
CA ILE A 123 0.52 -9.09 6.51
C ILE A 123 1.28 -10.14 7.34
N LYS A 124 2.60 -10.14 7.22
CA LYS A 124 3.52 -10.87 8.11
C LYS A 124 4.63 -9.94 8.59
N VAL A 125 4.90 -9.95 9.89
CA VAL A 125 6.03 -9.24 10.51
C VAL A 125 7.00 -10.30 11.02
N GLU A 126 8.25 -10.28 10.57
CA GLU A 126 9.25 -11.32 10.90
C GLU A 126 8.73 -12.75 10.66
N GLY A 127 7.98 -12.93 9.57
CA GLY A 127 7.38 -14.20 9.18
C GLY A 127 6.11 -14.60 9.96
N GLN A 128 5.74 -13.89 11.02
CA GLN A 128 4.54 -14.14 11.81
C GLN A 128 3.33 -13.38 11.27
N PRO A 129 2.11 -13.97 11.22
CA PRO A 129 0.90 -13.26 10.80
C PRO A 129 0.63 -12.00 11.62
N PHE A 130 0.16 -10.95 10.94
CA PHE A 130 -0.24 -9.69 11.56
C PHE A 130 -1.62 -9.22 11.03
N PRO A 131 -2.53 -8.76 11.90
CA PRO A 131 -2.49 -8.91 13.36
C PRO A 131 -2.36 -10.39 13.76
N ALA A 132 -1.84 -10.64 14.97
CA ALA A 132 -1.76 -12.02 15.47
C ALA A 132 -3.17 -12.64 15.44
N PRO A 133 -3.32 -13.93 15.06
CA PRO A 133 -4.62 -14.57 15.05
C PRO A 133 -5.24 -14.46 16.45
N THR A 134 -6.39 -13.81 16.56
CA THR A 134 -7.19 -13.90 17.77
C THR A 134 -7.60 -15.36 17.91
N ALA A 135 -7.34 -15.98 19.06
CA ALA A 135 -7.85 -17.31 19.35
C ALA A 135 -9.38 -17.24 19.32
N GLU A 136 -9.99 -17.68 18.21
CA GLU A 136 -11.43 -17.83 18.15
C GLU A 136 -11.84 -18.94 19.11
N THR A 137 -12.56 -18.56 20.18
CA THR A 137 -13.27 -19.50 21.05
C THR A 137 -14.30 -20.22 20.19
N HIS A 138 -13.94 -21.41 19.70
CA HIS A 138 -14.91 -22.39 19.24
C HIS A 138 -15.77 -22.83 20.43
N ASN A 139 -16.84 -22.09 20.71
CA ASN A 139 -17.97 -22.63 21.46
C ASN A 139 -18.67 -23.64 20.54
N ALA A 140 -18.17 -24.87 20.57
CA ALA A 140 -18.90 -26.02 20.04
C ALA A 140 -20.17 -26.17 20.88
N VAL A 141 -21.30 -25.86 20.25
CA VAL A 141 -22.61 -26.31 20.73
C VAL A 141 -22.83 -27.69 20.13
N ALA A 142 -22.69 -28.71 20.96
CA ALA A 142 -23.35 -30.02 20.84
C ALA A 142 -23.27 -30.73 22.19
#